data_AF-A0A9P7UZS3-F1
#
_entry.id   AF-A0A9P7UZS3-F1
#
_cell.length_a   1.000
_cell.length_b   1.000
_cell.length_c   1.000
_cell.angle_alpha   90.00
_cell.angle_beta   90.00
_cell.angle_gamma   90.00
#
_symmetry.space_group_name_H-M   'P 1'
#
loop_
_entity.id
_entity.type
_entity.pdbx_description
1 polymer ?
#
loop_
_entity_poly.entity_id
_entity_poly.type
_entity_poly.pdbx_seq_one_letter_code
_entity_poly.pdbx_strand_id
1 'polypeptide(L)'
;MYPKVVALSADRTIFSGDLNENTWGKGHGAHPKVEDNIQKVNDHVVQDRTNANHKCELYPAVPRIVGDILKNGAKLAIVSRNSSRDMVDRALYYFMVKDQHGKDRRLIELVTYDEVYDQHKTVHFRNIHTYGVANNETYISMILFDNMKQSTRVEMMKGVTYQWCPHGLTWNMYNEGIATWRRMKAHQLHWRGLQLDAYPKQKLIGYSGMDIGTIELLEKGGRRLDRKEAARWGYAMYVADDPVVAKYFSDWIKATTFGPQAKTIVCEIHARDGDLWDSMNKIWVPDNRHDLKTDVDQDELTVAKSELTRDKQVIEWGVHRPYVLFSRHPNMGKRDGLQFPIPKPQRFNELVIYGQTQETLIVIKRMTDAQLNQAIRNKVNLQYENKIAEWNITMPEETKADFRTHHEHYS
;
A
#
# COMPACT_ATOMS: atom_id res chain seq x y z
N MET A 1 -0.18 -14.81 -15.22
CA MET A 1 -0.72 -13.44 -15.19
C MET A 1 0.42 -12.45 -14.96
N TYR A 2 0.32 -11.24 -15.53
CA TYR A 2 1.35 -10.21 -15.48
C TYR A 2 0.71 -8.81 -15.33
N PRO A 3 1.35 -7.84 -14.65
CA PRO A 3 0.84 -6.46 -14.57
C PRO A 3 0.59 -5.85 -15.96
N LYS A 4 -0.39 -4.96 -16.08
CA LYS A 4 -0.61 -4.20 -17.32
C LYS A 4 0.39 -3.05 -17.47
N VAL A 5 0.76 -2.42 -16.36
CA VAL A 5 1.75 -1.35 -16.32
C VAL A 5 2.80 -1.69 -15.27
N VAL A 6 4.07 -1.63 -15.67
CA VAL A 6 5.22 -1.71 -14.78
C VAL A 6 5.91 -0.36 -14.78
N ALA A 7 5.79 0.35 -13.67
CA ALA A 7 6.39 1.66 -13.48
C ALA A 7 7.71 1.56 -12.74
N LEU A 8 8.73 2.24 -13.27
CA LEU A 8 10.06 2.31 -12.70
C LEU A 8 10.37 3.78 -12.35
N SER A 9 10.86 4.03 -11.15
CA SER A 9 11.48 5.31 -10.82
C SER A 9 12.81 5.47 -11.57
N ALA A 10 13.23 6.71 -11.83
CA ALA A 10 14.48 6.97 -12.54
C ALA A 10 15.68 6.91 -11.58
N ASP A 11 15.99 8.03 -10.92
CA ASP A 11 17.14 8.18 -10.02
C ASP A 11 17.19 7.09 -8.96
N ARG A 12 18.39 6.51 -8.77
CA ARG A 12 18.70 5.42 -7.83
C ARG A 12 17.81 4.18 -7.95
N THR A 13 17.05 4.01 -9.04
CA THR A 13 16.20 2.84 -9.30
C THR A 13 16.51 2.20 -10.65
N ILE A 14 16.40 2.95 -11.75
CA ILE A 14 16.85 2.51 -13.09
C ILE A 14 18.37 2.66 -13.22
N PHE A 15 18.92 3.76 -12.74
CA PHE A 15 20.35 4.04 -12.77
C PHE A 15 20.84 4.56 -11.41
N SER A 16 22.14 4.47 -11.15
CA SER A 16 22.78 4.98 -9.95
C SER A 16 22.89 6.51 -9.95
N GLY A 17 23.01 7.12 -8.77
CA GLY A 17 23.18 8.57 -8.63
C GLY A 17 21.89 9.35 -8.87
N ASP A 18 22.02 10.68 -8.88
CA ASP A 18 20.91 11.62 -9.05
C ASP A 18 21.25 12.59 -10.19
N LEU A 19 20.36 12.68 -11.18
CA LEU A 19 20.41 13.76 -12.17
C LEU A 19 19.92 15.04 -11.49
N ASN A 20 20.75 16.08 -11.48
CA ASN A 20 20.41 17.31 -10.77
C ASN A 20 20.87 18.54 -11.56
N GLU A 21 19.89 19.28 -12.07
CA GLU A 21 20.08 20.47 -12.89
C GLU A 21 20.87 21.61 -12.22
N ASN A 22 20.99 21.57 -10.89
CA ASN A 22 21.76 22.55 -10.12
C ASN A 22 23.25 22.20 -10.03
N THR A 23 23.63 20.97 -10.36
CA THR A 23 25.02 20.48 -10.23
C THR A 23 25.61 20.03 -11.55
N TRP A 24 24.80 19.51 -12.47
CA TRP A 24 25.23 19.09 -13.80
C TRP A 24 25.37 20.30 -14.72
N GLY A 25 26.39 20.30 -15.58
CA GLY A 25 26.58 21.36 -16.59
C GLY A 25 26.89 22.72 -15.98
N LYS A 26 27.57 22.78 -14.84
CA LYS A 26 27.95 24.03 -14.15
C LYS A 26 29.44 24.37 -14.26
N GLY A 27 30.26 23.48 -14.82
CA GLY A 27 31.68 23.71 -14.99
C GLY A 27 32.04 24.41 -16.30
N HIS A 28 33.34 24.57 -16.52
CA HIS A 28 33.87 25.18 -17.74
C HIS A 28 33.49 24.37 -18.98
N GLY A 29 33.06 25.07 -20.04
CA GLY A 29 32.66 24.43 -21.31
C GLY A 29 31.25 23.83 -21.29
N ALA A 30 30.41 24.19 -20.31
CA ALA A 30 29.02 23.80 -20.26
C ALA A 30 28.23 24.25 -21.50
N HIS A 31 27.36 23.39 -22.00
CA HIS A 31 26.33 23.78 -22.95
C HIS A 31 25.22 24.61 -22.29
N PRO A 32 24.54 25.50 -23.05
CA PRO A 32 23.47 26.33 -22.50
C PRO A 32 22.29 25.54 -21.92
N LYS A 33 21.93 24.42 -22.56
CA LYS A 33 20.90 23.51 -22.07
C LYS A 33 21.52 22.47 -21.16
N VAL A 34 20.91 22.24 -20.00
CA VAL A 34 21.50 21.41 -18.95
C VAL A 34 21.60 19.94 -19.37
N GLU A 35 20.58 19.42 -20.06
CA GLU A 35 20.53 18.06 -20.58
C GLU A 35 21.60 17.81 -21.67
N ASP A 36 22.01 18.83 -22.42
CA ASP A 36 23.10 18.70 -23.41
C ASP A 36 24.47 18.50 -22.76
N ASN A 37 24.58 18.71 -21.45
CA ASN A 37 25.80 18.39 -20.68
C ASN A 37 25.86 16.92 -20.23
N ILE A 38 24.80 16.14 -20.44
CA ILE A 38 24.84 14.68 -20.23
C ILE A 38 25.51 14.07 -21.46
N GLN A 39 26.65 13.40 -21.25
CA GLN A 39 27.36 12.69 -22.31
C GLN A 39 27.33 11.18 -22.07
N LYS A 40 27.24 10.43 -23.16
CA LYS A 40 27.35 8.97 -23.15
C LYS A 40 28.83 8.57 -22.99
N VAL A 41 29.13 7.78 -21.96
CA VAL A 41 30.44 7.12 -21.81
C VAL A 41 30.41 5.76 -22.49
N ASN A 42 29.34 4.98 -22.25
CA ASN A 42 29.04 3.73 -22.94
C ASN A 42 27.52 3.46 -22.87
N ASP A 43 27.07 2.28 -23.29
CA ASP A 43 25.64 1.90 -23.34
C ASP A 43 24.94 1.82 -21.98
N HIS A 44 25.70 1.87 -20.88
CA HIS A 44 25.22 1.75 -19.51
C HIS A 44 25.68 2.89 -18.60
N VAL A 45 26.49 3.84 -19.08
CA VAL A 45 27.04 4.92 -18.27
C VAL A 45 26.87 6.25 -18.99
N VAL A 46 26.26 7.20 -18.29
CA VAL A 46 26.25 8.62 -18.66
C VAL A 46 26.97 9.45 -17.60
N GLN A 47 27.49 10.60 -18.01
CA GLN A 47 28.32 11.44 -17.16
C GLN A 47 28.09 12.92 -17.49
N ASP A 48 28.31 13.80 -16.53
CA ASP A 48 28.37 15.24 -16.78
C ASP A 48 29.65 15.56 -17.54
N ARG A 49 29.49 16.20 -18.69
CA ARG A 49 30.60 16.71 -19.51
C ARG A 49 31.56 17.61 -18.72
N THR A 50 31.01 18.41 -17.80
CA THR A 50 31.78 19.44 -17.08
C THR A 50 32.39 18.92 -15.78
N ASN A 51 31.93 17.77 -15.29
CA ASN A 51 32.45 17.14 -14.08
C ASN A 51 32.29 15.62 -14.13
N ALA A 52 33.39 14.93 -14.42
CA ALA A 52 33.42 13.47 -14.51
C ALA A 52 32.96 12.72 -13.24
N ASN A 53 32.95 13.38 -12.07
CA ASN A 53 32.49 12.78 -10.82
C ASN A 53 30.96 12.64 -10.76
N HIS A 54 30.22 13.45 -11.53
CA HIS A 54 28.78 13.29 -11.68
C HIS A 54 28.51 12.27 -12.79
N LYS A 55 28.13 11.04 -12.41
CA LYS A 55 27.80 9.97 -13.35
C LYS A 55 26.61 9.14 -12.88
N CYS A 56 25.90 8.60 -13.85
CA CYS A 56 24.79 7.67 -13.64
C CYS A 56 25.06 6.38 -14.42
N GLU A 57 24.95 5.25 -13.75
CA GLU A 57 25.17 3.92 -14.32
C GLU A 57 23.87 3.11 -14.26
N LEU A 58 23.44 2.57 -15.40
CA LEU A 58 22.27 1.72 -15.50
C LEU A 58 22.47 0.47 -14.63
N TYR A 59 21.53 0.17 -13.74
CA TYR A 59 21.66 -1.01 -12.90
C TYR A 59 21.68 -2.28 -13.76
N PRO A 60 22.56 -3.26 -13.49
CA PRO A 60 22.80 -4.40 -14.40
C PRO A 60 21.57 -5.24 -14.74
N ALA A 61 20.57 -5.28 -13.85
CA ALA A 61 19.35 -6.06 -14.06
C ALA A 61 18.32 -5.34 -14.97
N VAL A 62 18.43 -4.02 -15.15
CA VAL A 62 17.40 -3.23 -15.83
C VAL A 62 17.18 -3.63 -17.29
N PRO A 63 18.22 -3.86 -18.12
CA PRO A 63 18.00 -4.34 -19.50
C PRO A 63 17.19 -5.64 -19.55
N ARG A 64 17.47 -6.59 -18.65
CA ARG A 64 16.72 -7.86 -18.55
C ARG A 64 15.28 -7.63 -18.10
N ILE A 65 15.07 -6.74 -17.13
CA ILE A 65 13.74 -6.39 -16.60
C ILE A 65 12.88 -5.76 -17.69
N VAL A 66 13.42 -4.80 -18.44
CA VAL A 66 12.70 -4.16 -19.55
C VAL A 66 12.31 -5.20 -20.60
N GLY A 67 13.22 -6.12 -20.95
CA GLY A 67 12.92 -7.24 -21.84
C GLY A 67 11.78 -8.14 -21.33
N ASP A 68 11.73 -8.44 -20.03
CA ASP A 68 10.66 -9.25 -19.43
C ASP A 68 9.32 -8.51 -19.41
N ILE A 69 9.30 -7.20 -19.10
CA ILE A 69 8.09 -6.35 -19.16
C ILE A 69 7.47 -6.41 -20.57
N LEU A 70 8.29 -6.16 -21.60
CA LEU A 70 7.81 -6.12 -22.99
C LEU A 70 7.40 -7.51 -23.49
N LYS A 71 8.16 -8.56 -23.17
CA LYS A 71 7.83 -9.95 -23.54
C LYS A 71 6.49 -10.39 -22.96
N ASN A 72 6.10 -9.88 -21.80
CA ASN A 72 4.80 -10.16 -21.19
C ASN A 72 3.69 -9.18 -21.62
N GLY A 73 3.96 -8.29 -22.59
CA GLY A 73 2.99 -7.35 -23.14
C GLY A 73 2.59 -6.21 -22.20
N ALA A 74 3.36 -5.97 -21.14
CA ALA A 74 3.12 -4.87 -20.22
C ALA A 74 3.70 -3.56 -20.77
N LYS A 75 3.05 -2.46 -20.40
CA LYS A 75 3.53 -1.11 -20.68
C LYS A 75 4.59 -0.71 -19.67
N LEU A 76 5.72 -0.22 -20.16
CA LEU A 76 6.76 0.38 -19.34
C LEU A 76 6.38 1.83 -19.03
N ALA A 77 6.41 2.21 -17.76
CA ALA A 77 6.23 3.59 -17.33
C ALA A 77 7.49 4.09 -16.59
N ILE A 78 7.87 5.34 -16.83
CA ILE A 78 8.85 6.07 -16.03
C ILE A 78 8.08 7.02 -15.13
N VAL A 79 8.32 6.93 -13.82
CA VAL A 79 7.63 7.73 -12.81
C VAL A 79 8.66 8.34 -11.87
N SER A 80 9.03 9.60 -12.09
CA SER A 80 10.10 10.27 -11.35
C SER A 80 9.70 11.64 -10.83
N ARG A 81 10.18 11.97 -9.62
CA ARG A 81 10.03 13.30 -9.01
C ARG A 81 11.17 14.26 -9.38
N ASN A 82 12.00 13.89 -10.36
CA ASN A 82 13.05 14.77 -10.85
C ASN A 82 12.42 16.06 -11.42
N SER A 83 13.03 17.22 -11.13
CA SER A 83 12.54 18.51 -11.61
C SER A 83 12.81 18.72 -13.11
N SER A 84 13.77 17.99 -13.68
CA SER A 84 14.15 18.10 -15.09
C SER A 84 13.82 16.82 -15.86
N ARG A 85 12.68 16.86 -16.57
CA ARG A 85 12.30 15.79 -17.52
C ARG A 85 13.35 15.61 -18.61
N ASP A 86 13.81 16.70 -19.21
CA ASP A 86 14.75 16.66 -20.34
C ASP A 86 16.07 15.97 -19.97
N MET A 87 16.55 16.14 -18.73
CA MET A 87 17.73 15.43 -18.24
C MET A 87 17.50 13.92 -18.12
N VAL A 88 16.37 13.52 -17.53
CA VAL A 88 16.02 12.10 -17.37
C VAL A 88 15.86 11.46 -18.75
N ASP A 89 15.12 12.10 -19.66
CA ASP A 89 14.91 11.63 -21.02
C ASP A 89 16.24 11.49 -21.77
N ARG A 90 17.16 12.44 -21.61
CA ARG A 90 18.49 12.38 -22.21
C ARG A 90 19.32 11.21 -21.67
N ALA A 91 19.28 10.93 -20.37
CA ALA A 91 19.95 9.77 -19.81
C ALA A 91 19.36 8.46 -20.36
N LEU A 92 18.02 8.34 -20.36
CA LEU A 92 17.29 7.17 -20.90
C LEU A 92 17.49 7.00 -22.41
N TYR A 93 17.75 8.08 -23.15
CA TYR A 93 18.11 8.05 -24.56
C TYR A 93 19.48 7.40 -24.82
N TYR A 94 20.45 7.60 -23.93
CA TYR A 94 21.78 7.02 -24.11
C TYR A 94 21.89 5.57 -23.64
N PHE A 95 21.04 5.14 -22.72
CA PHE A 95 20.99 3.75 -22.27
C PHE A 95 20.37 2.85 -23.34
N MET A 96 21.12 1.80 -23.71
CA MET A 96 20.68 0.82 -24.69
C MET A 96 20.18 -0.46 -24.00
N VAL A 97 19.04 -0.97 -24.44
CA VAL A 97 18.42 -2.21 -23.97
C VAL A 97 17.85 -3.00 -25.13
N LYS A 98 17.55 -4.28 -24.92
CA LYS A 98 16.93 -5.15 -25.92
C LYS A 98 15.41 -5.01 -25.88
N ASP A 99 14.77 -4.85 -27.03
CA ASP A 99 13.32 -4.96 -27.16
C ASP A 99 12.83 -6.42 -27.12
N GLN A 100 11.52 -6.62 -27.26
CA GLN A 100 10.89 -7.95 -27.29
C GLN A 100 11.36 -8.85 -28.45
N HIS A 101 12.02 -8.29 -29.48
CA HIS A 101 12.58 -9.00 -30.63
C HIS A 101 14.10 -9.17 -30.52
N GLY A 102 14.71 -8.76 -29.41
CA GLY A 102 16.16 -8.83 -29.22
C GLY A 102 16.95 -7.76 -29.98
N LYS A 103 16.30 -6.69 -30.45
CA LYS A 103 16.98 -5.56 -31.11
C LYS A 103 17.38 -4.51 -30.09
N ASP A 104 18.56 -3.91 -30.28
CA ASP A 104 18.99 -2.78 -29.44
C ASP A 104 18.12 -1.56 -29.72
N ARG A 105 17.59 -0.98 -28.65
CA ARG A 105 16.75 0.20 -28.63
C ARG A 105 17.18 1.10 -27.49
N ARG A 106 16.95 2.39 -27.65
CA ARG A 106 17.10 3.34 -26.53
C ARG A 106 16.00 3.07 -25.53
N LEU A 107 16.31 3.10 -24.25
CA LEU A 107 15.34 2.79 -23.20
C LEU A 107 14.10 3.69 -23.30
N ILE A 108 14.29 4.99 -23.57
CA ILE A 108 13.20 5.95 -23.74
C ILE A 108 12.21 5.60 -24.86
N GLU A 109 12.66 4.95 -25.93
CA GLU A 109 11.79 4.56 -27.06
C GLU A 109 10.84 3.41 -26.72
N LEU A 110 11.06 2.73 -25.59
CA LEU A 110 10.25 1.62 -25.09
C LEU A 110 9.27 2.08 -24.01
N VAL A 111 9.37 3.34 -23.56
CA VAL A 111 8.51 3.91 -22.52
C VAL A 111 7.15 4.28 -23.12
N THR A 112 6.08 3.78 -22.50
CA THR A 112 4.71 4.12 -22.88
C THR A 112 4.17 5.31 -22.10
N TYR A 113 4.50 5.41 -20.82
CA TYR A 113 4.10 6.52 -19.96
C TYR A 113 5.33 7.17 -19.36
N ASP A 114 5.51 8.46 -19.61
CA ASP A 114 6.65 9.22 -19.16
C ASP A 114 6.18 10.36 -18.25
N GLU A 115 6.05 10.04 -16.97
CA GLU A 115 5.61 10.96 -15.91
C GLU A 115 6.84 11.39 -15.10
N VAL A 116 7.53 12.43 -15.56
CA VAL A 116 8.71 13.00 -14.89
C VAL A 116 8.46 14.46 -14.55
N TYR A 117 8.19 14.74 -13.28
CA TYR A 117 8.00 16.09 -12.73
C TYR A 117 7.89 16.05 -11.19
N ASP A 118 8.26 17.13 -10.49
CA ASP A 118 8.22 17.14 -9.02
C ASP A 118 6.79 17.29 -8.45
N GLN A 119 6.12 16.15 -8.31
CA GLN A 119 4.83 16.00 -7.64
C GLN A 119 4.78 14.68 -6.88
N HIS A 120 3.79 14.48 -6.00
CA HIS A 120 3.60 13.15 -5.41
C HIS A 120 3.30 12.10 -6.49
N LYS A 121 3.82 10.88 -6.34
CA LYS A 121 3.60 9.79 -7.31
C LYS A 121 2.14 9.36 -7.41
N THR A 122 1.29 9.71 -6.44
CA THR A 122 -0.16 9.57 -6.55
C THR A 122 -0.77 10.41 -7.70
N VAL A 123 -0.15 11.55 -8.05
CA VAL A 123 -0.52 12.39 -9.19
C VAL A 123 -0.13 11.71 -10.50
N HIS A 124 1.08 11.15 -10.56
CA HIS A 124 1.60 10.43 -11.72
C HIS A 124 0.71 9.23 -12.06
N PHE A 125 0.41 8.40 -11.07
CA PHE A 125 -0.48 7.25 -11.27
C PHE A 125 -1.91 7.65 -11.60
N ARG A 126 -2.41 8.80 -11.12
CA ARG A 126 -3.70 9.33 -11.57
C ARG A 126 -3.67 9.62 -13.07
N ASN A 127 -2.60 10.22 -13.59
CA ASN A 127 -2.48 10.51 -15.01
C ASN A 127 -2.37 9.22 -15.84
N ILE A 128 -1.48 8.29 -15.45
CA ILE A 128 -1.36 6.97 -16.08
C ILE A 128 -2.71 6.26 -16.13
N HIS A 129 -3.43 6.24 -15.00
CA HIS A 129 -4.76 5.65 -14.94
C HIS A 129 -5.73 6.35 -15.91
N THR A 130 -5.76 7.68 -15.94
CA THR A 130 -6.60 8.46 -16.88
C THR A 130 -6.32 8.07 -18.34
N TYR A 131 -5.05 7.97 -18.74
CA TYR A 131 -4.68 7.53 -20.09
C TYR A 131 -5.02 6.04 -20.35
N GLY A 132 -4.88 5.22 -19.31
CA GLY A 132 -5.07 3.77 -19.35
C GLY A 132 -6.51 3.29 -19.23
N VAL A 133 -7.48 4.15 -18.87
CA VAL A 133 -8.89 3.75 -18.65
C VAL A 133 -9.46 3.03 -19.86
N ALA A 134 -9.21 3.53 -21.08
CA ALA A 134 -9.68 2.91 -22.33
C ALA A 134 -9.13 1.49 -22.52
N ASN A 135 -8.00 1.15 -21.90
CA ASN A 135 -7.33 -0.15 -21.96
C ASN A 135 -7.59 -1.00 -20.70
N ASN A 136 -8.52 -0.58 -19.84
CA ASN A 136 -8.85 -1.24 -18.57
C ASN A 136 -7.62 -1.38 -17.65
N GLU A 137 -6.75 -0.37 -17.63
CA GLU A 137 -5.59 -0.29 -16.75
C GLU A 137 -5.99 0.33 -15.41
N THR A 138 -6.57 -0.50 -14.55
CA THR A 138 -6.92 -0.14 -13.18
C THR A 138 -5.67 -0.13 -12.30
N TYR A 139 -5.66 0.62 -11.20
CA TYR A 139 -4.49 0.70 -10.32
C TYR A 139 -4.00 -0.67 -9.81
N ILE A 140 -4.92 -1.60 -9.50
CA ILE A 140 -4.58 -2.97 -9.08
C ILE A 140 -3.88 -3.78 -10.19
N SER A 141 -3.94 -3.33 -11.45
CA SER A 141 -3.19 -3.92 -12.56
C SER A 141 -1.80 -3.31 -12.74
N MET A 142 -1.37 -2.40 -11.85
CA MET A 142 -0.11 -1.69 -11.93
C MET A 142 0.83 -2.07 -10.79
N ILE A 143 2.13 -1.95 -11.04
CA ILE A 143 3.20 -2.07 -10.04
C ILE A 143 4.20 -0.92 -10.16
N LEU A 144 4.70 -0.41 -9.04
CA LEU A 144 5.76 0.59 -8.94
C LEU A 144 7.02 -0.01 -8.28
N PHE A 145 8.16 0.16 -8.93
CA PHE A 145 9.49 -0.05 -8.35
C PHE A 145 10.18 1.29 -8.12
N ASP A 146 10.65 1.53 -6.91
CA ASP A 146 11.20 2.84 -6.53
C ASP A 146 12.06 2.77 -5.26
N ASN A 147 13.07 3.64 -5.16
CA ASN A 147 13.93 3.77 -3.98
C ASN A 147 13.34 4.71 -2.91
N MET A 148 12.41 5.60 -3.27
CA MET A 148 11.78 6.52 -2.32
C MET A 148 10.78 5.79 -1.43
N LYS A 149 11.04 5.74 -0.12
CA LYS A 149 10.13 5.12 0.86
C LYS A 149 8.73 5.72 0.80
N GLN A 150 8.64 7.05 0.66
CA GLN A 150 7.38 7.80 0.60
C GLN A 150 6.43 7.31 -0.50
N SER A 151 6.94 6.59 -1.50
CA SER A 151 6.13 6.01 -2.56
C SER A 151 5.24 4.84 -2.11
N THR A 152 5.38 4.32 -0.87
CA THR A 152 4.36 3.43 -0.27
C THR A 152 2.97 4.08 -0.30
N ARG A 153 2.91 5.42 -0.25
CA ARG A 153 1.68 6.20 -0.40
C ARG A 153 0.91 5.85 -1.68
N VAL A 154 1.56 5.47 -2.76
CA VAL A 154 0.85 5.08 -4.01
C VAL A 154 0.06 3.79 -3.79
N GLU A 155 0.64 2.81 -3.10
CA GLU A 155 -0.05 1.57 -2.75
C GLU A 155 -1.25 1.84 -1.86
N MET A 156 -1.05 2.67 -0.83
CA MET A 156 -2.11 2.98 0.12
C MET A 156 -3.25 3.80 -0.48
N MET A 157 -2.92 4.83 -1.26
CA MET A 157 -3.92 5.77 -1.76
C MET A 157 -4.54 5.35 -3.10
N LYS A 158 -3.80 4.59 -3.92
CA LYS A 158 -4.20 4.22 -5.28
C LYS A 158 -4.31 2.72 -5.50
N GLY A 159 -3.72 1.88 -4.66
CA GLY A 159 -3.84 0.42 -4.79
C GLY A 159 -2.91 -0.17 -5.83
N VAL A 160 -1.90 0.59 -6.24
CA VAL A 160 -0.80 0.09 -7.08
C VAL A 160 0.11 -0.76 -6.20
N THR A 161 0.54 -1.93 -6.64
CA THR A 161 1.52 -2.70 -5.86
C THR A 161 2.84 -1.94 -5.79
N TYR A 162 3.43 -1.81 -4.61
CA TYR A 162 4.68 -1.09 -4.42
C TYR A 162 5.83 -2.01 -3.97
N GLN A 163 6.97 -1.89 -4.63
CA GLN A 163 8.21 -2.57 -4.29
C GLN A 163 9.34 -1.56 -4.03
N TRP A 164 9.77 -1.49 -2.77
CA TRP A 164 10.90 -0.64 -2.37
C TRP A 164 12.23 -1.22 -2.85
N CYS A 165 13.05 -0.37 -3.48
CA CYS A 165 14.34 -0.70 -4.11
C CYS A 165 15.46 0.17 -3.52
N PRO A 166 15.90 -0.07 -2.26
CA PRO A 166 16.84 0.81 -1.55
C PRO A 166 18.21 0.98 -2.22
N HIS A 167 18.63 0.00 -3.02
CA HIS A 167 19.97 -0.10 -3.60
C HIS A 167 19.92 -0.29 -5.12
N GLY A 168 18.90 0.28 -5.76
CA GLY A 168 18.63 0.05 -7.18
C GLY A 168 17.77 -1.17 -7.44
N LEU A 169 17.22 -1.24 -8.64
CA LEU A 169 16.37 -2.32 -9.06
C LEU A 169 17.21 -3.55 -9.46
N THR A 170 17.04 -4.64 -8.71
CA THR A 170 17.66 -5.94 -9.00
C THR A 170 16.65 -6.93 -9.57
N TRP A 171 17.12 -7.99 -10.21
CA TRP A 171 16.25 -9.05 -10.74
C TRP A 171 15.42 -9.73 -9.64
N ASN A 172 16.00 -9.92 -8.45
CA ASN A 172 15.30 -10.55 -7.33
C ASN A 172 14.19 -9.64 -6.78
N MET A 173 14.47 -8.33 -6.60
CA MET A 173 13.46 -7.36 -6.17
C MET A 173 12.33 -7.27 -7.19
N TYR A 174 12.66 -7.27 -8.48
CA TYR A 174 11.68 -7.32 -9.55
C TYR A 174 10.75 -8.53 -9.44
N ASN A 175 11.32 -9.75 -9.33
CA ASN A 175 10.51 -10.96 -9.21
C ASN A 175 9.65 -10.99 -7.94
N GLU A 176 10.17 -10.52 -6.80
CA GLU A 176 9.38 -10.44 -5.57
C GLU A 176 8.24 -9.41 -5.69
N GLY A 177 8.49 -8.29 -6.36
CA GLY A 177 7.44 -7.32 -6.68
C GLY A 177 6.35 -7.93 -7.56
N ILE A 178 6.73 -8.64 -8.63
CA ILE A 178 5.78 -9.35 -9.50
C ILE A 178 5.02 -10.46 -8.74
N ALA A 179 5.69 -11.20 -7.86
CA ALA A 179 5.06 -12.21 -7.01
C ALA A 179 4.05 -11.59 -6.05
N THR A 180 4.41 -10.48 -5.40
CA THR A 180 3.50 -9.69 -4.55
C THR A 180 2.28 -9.25 -5.34
N TRP A 181 2.47 -8.66 -6.53
CA TRP A 181 1.37 -8.25 -7.39
C TRP A 181 0.46 -9.43 -7.77
N ARG A 182 1.02 -10.60 -8.10
CA ARG A 182 0.23 -11.80 -8.42
C ARG A 182 -0.62 -12.26 -7.23
N ARG A 183 -0.07 -12.24 -6.02
CA ARG A 183 -0.82 -12.56 -4.79
C ARG A 183 -1.96 -11.56 -4.57
N MET A 184 -1.69 -10.25 -4.70
CA MET A 184 -2.74 -9.22 -4.63
C MET A 184 -3.88 -9.48 -5.63
N LYS A 185 -3.50 -9.76 -6.87
CA LYS A 185 -4.42 -9.94 -7.98
C LYS A 185 -5.27 -11.21 -7.85
N ALA A 186 -4.73 -12.26 -7.23
CA ALA A 186 -5.46 -13.50 -6.97
C ALA A 186 -6.67 -13.30 -6.04
N HIS A 187 -6.65 -12.27 -5.19
CA HIS A 187 -7.76 -11.93 -4.30
C HIS A 187 -8.76 -10.95 -4.93
N GLN A 188 -8.56 -10.50 -6.17
CA GLN A 188 -9.45 -9.53 -6.78
C GLN A 188 -10.79 -10.16 -7.17
N LEU A 189 -11.85 -9.78 -6.45
CA LEU A 189 -13.22 -10.04 -6.85
C LEU A 189 -13.83 -8.81 -7.52
N HIS A 190 -14.69 -9.06 -8.51
CA HIS A 190 -15.52 -8.01 -9.11
C HIS A 190 -16.46 -7.43 -8.06
N TRP A 191 -16.56 -6.11 -8.03
CA TRP A 191 -17.58 -5.41 -7.24
C TRP A 191 -18.96 -5.63 -7.86
N ARG A 192 -19.93 -6.09 -7.06
CA ARG A 192 -21.31 -6.39 -7.47
C ARG A 192 -22.35 -5.52 -6.76
N GLY A 193 -21.93 -4.43 -6.14
CA GLY A 193 -22.79 -3.57 -5.33
C GLY A 193 -22.84 -3.98 -3.85
N LEU A 194 -23.82 -3.42 -3.13
CA LEU A 194 -23.95 -3.50 -1.67
C LEU A 194 -24.76 -4.68 -1.16
N GLN A 195 -25.55 -5.31 -2.04
CA GLN A 195 -26.45 -6.37 -1.63
C GLN A 195 -25.62 -7.61 -1.25
N LEU A 196 -25.73 -8.07 0.00
CA LEU A 196 -24.91 -9.17 0.52
C LEU A 196 -25.22 -10.49 -0.19
N ASP A 197 -26.45 -10.67 -0.68
CA ASP A 197 -26.86 -11.84 -1.47
C ASP A 197 -26.16 -11.96 -2.84
N ALA A 198 -25.62 -10.86 -3.38
CA ALA A 198 -24.75 -10.88 -4.56
C ALA A 198 -23.40 -11.60 -4.33
N TYR A 199 -23.10 -11.91 -3.06
CA TYR A 199 -21.89 -12.55 -2.56
C TYR A 199 -22.26 -13.80 -1.74
N PRO A 200 -22.57 -14.94 -2.39
CA PRO A 200 -23.13 -16.12 -1.72
C PRO A 200 -22.18 -16.75 -0.68
N LYS A 201 -20.87 -16.48 -0.80
CA LYS A 201 -19.85 -16.91 0.15
C LYS A 201 -19.46 -15.81 1.14
N GLN A 202 -20.24 -14.75 1.27
CA GLN A 202 -19.87 -13.66 2.17
C GLN A 202 -19.66 -14.17 3.60
N LYS A 203 -18.69 -13.57 4.29
CA LYS A 203 -18.37 -13.88 5.68
C LYS A 203 -18.32 -12.59 6.47
N LEU A 204 -19.12 -12.50 7.55
CA LEU A 204 -18.98 -11.42 8.53
C LEU A 204 -17.60 -11.52 9.17
N ILE A 205 -16.84 -10.43 9.14
CA ILE A 205 -15.49 -10.36 9.72
C ILE A 205 -15.38 -9.31 10.83
N GLY A 206 -16.42 -8.52 11.10
CA GLY A 206 -16.48 -7.63 12.26
C GLY A 206 -17.29 -6.37 12.02
N TYR A 207 -17.00 -5.34 12.81
CA TYR A 207 -17.75 -4.08 12.87
C TYR A 207 -16.80 -2.89 12.85
N SER A 208 -17.16 -1.81 12.16
CA SER A 208 -16.35 -0.58 12.14
C SER A 208 -17.23 0.65 12.28
N GLY A 209 -16.87 1.55 13.20
CA GLY A 209 -17.45 2.88 13.31
C GLY A 209 -16.70 3.83 12.39
N MET A 210 -17.39 4.43 11.41
CA MET A 210 -16.77 5.24 10.35
C MET A 210 -17.55 6.52 10.09
N ASP A 211 -16.87 7.53 9.55
CA ASP A 211 -17.51 8.72 8.99
C ASP A 211 -18.22 8.42 7.65
N ILE A 212 -19.20 9.26 7.29
CA ILE A 212 -19.97 9.10 6.05
C ILE A 212 -19.09 9.12 4.79
N GLY A 213 -18.04 9.94 4.74
CA GLY A 213 -17.16 10.01 3.57
C GLY A 213 -16.42 8.69 3.33
N THR A 214 -15.91 8.07 4.39
CA THR A 214 -15.31 6.72 4.31
C THR A 214 -16.33 5.68 3.85
N ILE A 215 -17.54 5.71 4.40
CA ILE A 215 -18.62 4.78 4.03
C ILE A 215 -18.95 4.91 2.55
N GLU A 216 -19.16 6.13 2.04
CA GLU A 216 -19.49 6.38 0.64
C GLU A 216 -18.40 5.94 -0.35
N LEU A 217 -17.12 5.96 0.06
CA LEU A 217 -16.02 5.43 -0.73
C LEU A 217 -16.09 3.89 -0.80
N LEU A 218 -16.29 3.23 0.34
CA LEU A 218 -16.42 1.78 0.42
C LEU A 218 -17.65 1.26 -0.32
N GLU A 219 -18.76 2.01 -0.30
CA GLU A 219 -19.98 1.64 -1.00
C GLU A 219 -19.87 1.67 -2.53
N LYS A 220 -18.82 2.31 -3.05
CA LYS A 220 -18.48 2.31 -4.47
C LYS A 220 -17.45 1.23 -4.82
N GLY A 221 -17.17 0.30 -3.89
CA GLY A 221 -16.12 -0.70 -4.01
C GLY A 221 -14.70 -0.12 -3.85
N GLY A 222 -14.59 1.08 -3.27
CA GLY A 222 -13.33 1.78 -3.03
C GLY A 222 -12.68 1.37 -1.70
N ARG A 223 -11.96 2.32 -1.11
CA ARG A 223 -11.24 2.17 0.17
C ARG A 223 -11.30 3.45 0.97
N ARG A 224 -10.98 3.35 2.26
CA ARG A 224 -10.65 4.50 3.10
C ARG A 224 -9.41 5.21 2.55
N LEU A 225 -9.52 6.53 2.42
CA LEU A 225 -8.44 7.43 1.99
C LEU A 225 -8.13 8.53 3.01
N ASP A 226 -8.92 8.62 4.08
CA ASP A 226 -8.75 9.65 5.10
C ASP A 226 -7.47 9.43 5.92
N ARG A 227 -6.82 10.55 6.26
CA ARG A 227 -5.60 10.62 7.06
C ARG A 227 -5.81 11.29 8.43
N LYS A 228 -7.02 11.78 8.71
CA LYS A 228 -7.30 12.60 9.89
C LYS A 228 -7.68 11.74 11.08
N GLU A 229 -8.42 10.66 10.84
CA GLU A 229 -8.77 9.72 11.91
C GLU A 229 -7.54 8.95 12.37
N ALA A 230 -7.30 8.97 13.68
CA ALA A 230 -6.15 8.34 14.31
C ALA A 230 -6.08 6.84 13.95
N ALA A 231 -4.92 6.43 13.45
CA ALA A 231 -4.68 5.08 12.97
C ALA A 231 -3.23 4.69 13.28
N ARG A 232 -3.06 3.73 14.20
CA ARG A 232 -1.76 3.28 14.74
C ARG A 232 -0.97 2.37 13.80
N TRP A 233 -1.65 1.82 12.80
CA TRP A 233 -1.13 0.89 11.81
C TRP A 233 -1.13 1.49 10.40
N GLY A 234 -1.05 2.82 10.26
CA GLY A 234 -1.02 3.49 8.96
C GLY A 234 -2.41 3.59 8.30
N TYR A 235 -2.44 3.61 6.96
CA TYR A 235 -3.66 3.91 6.17
C TYR A 235 -4.61 2.71 6.00
N ALA A 236 -5.09 2.16 7.12
CA ALA A 236 -5.95 0.99 7.16
C ALA A 236 -7.36 1.30 7.69
N MET A 237 -8.29 0.38 7.44
CA MET A 237 -9.59 0.35 8.08
C MET A 237 -9.51 -0.54 9.32
N TYR A 238 -10.04 -0.04 10.44
CA TYR A 238 -10.04 -0.71 11.73
C TYR A 238 -11.38 -1.38 11.95
N VAL A 239 -11.35 -2.65 12.30
CA VAL A 239 -12.52 -3.49 12.48
C VAL A 239 -12.43 -4.14 13.85
N ALA A 240 -13.46 -3.94 14.68
CA ALA A 240 -13.60 -4.60 15.96
C ALA A 240 -14.41 -5.90 15.78
N ASP A 241 -14.13 -6.89 16.62
CA ASP A 241 -14.94 -8.10 16.72
C ASP A 241 -16.18 -7.93 17.61
N ASP A 242 -16.29 -6.81 18.33
CA ASP A 242 -17.39 -6.46 19.22
C ASP A 242 -18.11 -5.16 18.73
N PRO A 243 -19.43 -5.20 18.48
CA PRO A 243 -20.17 -4.02 18.01
C PRO A 243 -20.22 -2.87 19.04
N VAL A 244 -20.09 -3.14 20.34
CA VAL A 244 -19.99 -2.12 21.38
C VAL A 244 -18.68 -1.33 21.24
N VAL A 245 -17.58 -2.01 20.92
CA VAL A 245 -16.28 -1.37 20.67
C VAL A 245 -16.35 -0.53 19.38
N ALA A 246 -16.95 -1.06 18.31
CA ALA A 246 -17.16 -0.28 17.09
C ALA A 246 -18.05 0.96 17.33
N LYS A 247 -19.08 0.85 18.17
CA LYS A 247 -19.89 2.01 18.59
C LYS A 247 -19.06 3.04 19.34
N TYR A 248 -18.20 2.63 20.27
CA TYR A 248 -17.31 3.54 20.98
C TYR A 248 -16.44 4.34 20.00
N PHE A 249 -15.82 3.67 19.01
CA PHE A 249 -14.99 4.37 18.02
C PHE A 249 -15.81 5.31 17.13
N SER A 250 -17.01 4.91 16.72
CA SER A 250 -17.96 5.79 16.03
C SER A 250 -18.27 7.08 16.82
N ASP A 251 -18.41 6.99 18.14
CA ASP A 251 -18.66 8.15 19.01
C ASP A 251 -17.38 8.95 19.29
N TRP A 252 -16.24 8.27 19.40
CA TRP A 252 -14.93 8.89 19.59
C TRP A 252 -14.51 9.76 18.40
N ILE A 253 -14.83 9.34 17.18
CA ILE A 253 -14.63 10.13 15.95
C ILE A 253 -15.38 11.48 16.03
N LYS A 254 -16.60 11.49 16.60
CA LYS A 254 -17.37 12.73 16.83
C LYS A 254 -16.74 13.59 17.94
N ALA A 255 -16.20 12.97 18.97
CA ALA A 255 -15.58 13.70 20.08
C ALA A 255 -14.25 14.35 19.68
N THR A 256 -13.55 13.78 18.69
CA THR A 256 -12.19 14.17 18.31
C THR A 256 -12.09 14.67 16.86
N THR A 257 -11.85 13.77 15.91
CA THR A 257 -11.36 14.07 14.56
C THR A 257 -12.26 15.00 13.74
N PHE A 258 -13.57 14.79 13.77
CA PHE A 258 -14.51 15.52 12.90
C PHE A 258 -15.50 16.40 13.67
N GLY A 259 -15.41 16.40 15.00
CA GLY A 259 -16.26 17.20 15.89
C GLY A 259 -17.70 16.71 16.04
N PRO A 260 -18.49 17.32 16.95
CA PRO A 260 -19.80 16.79 17.37
C PRO A 260 -20.86 16.72 16.26
N GLN A 261 -20.65 17.46 15.17
CA GLN A 261 -21.55 17.48 14.00
C GLN A 261 -21.24 16.38 12.99
N ALA A 262 -20.16 15.61 13.20
CA ALA A 262 -19.79 14.51 12.34
C ALA A 262 -20.88 13.43 12.34
N LYS A 263 -21.30 13.03 11.14
CA LYS A 263 -22.16 11.87 10.97
C LYS A 263 -21.26 10.63 10.91
N THR A 264 -21.43 9.75 11.89
CA THR A 264 -20.75 8.46 11.94
C THR A 264 -21.77 7.35 12.06
N ILE A 265 -21.48 6.21 11.45
CA ILE A 265 -22.35 5.03 11.44
C ILE A 265 -21.47 3.80 11.71
N VAL A 266 -21.97 2.87 12.51
CA VAL A 266 -21.36 1.54 12.64
C VAL A 266 -21.82 0.69 11.46
N CYS A 267 -20.86 0.07 10.77
CA CYS A 267 -21.11 -0.84 9.68
C CYS A 267 -20.67 -2.26 10.05
N GLU A 268 -21.44 -3.25 9.62
CA GLU A 268 -20.96 -4.64 9.51
C GLU A 268 -19.96 -4.69 8.36
N ILE A 269 -18.84 -5.37 8.59
CA ILE A 269 -17.77 -5.56 7.61
C ILE A 269 -17.79 -7.02 7.19
N HIS A 270 -17.96 -7.26 5.90
CA HIS A 270 -18.01 -8.60 5.34
C HIS A 270 -16.88 -8.78 4.32
N ALA A 271 -16.22 -9.94 4.36
CA ALA A 271 -15.52 -10.44 3.20
C ALA A 271 -16.56 -10.91 2.16
N ARG A 272 -16.37 -10.53 0.90
CA ARG A 272 -17.22 -10.92 -0.25
C ARG A 272 -17.10 -12.39 -0.60
N ASP A 273 -16.01 -13.04 -0.21
CA ASP A 273 -15.80 -14.47 -0.37
C ASP A 273 -15.02 -15.00 0.84
N GLY A 274 -15.68 -15.85 1.62
CA GLY A 274 -15.16 -16.43 2.84
C GLY A 274 -14.01 -17.40 2.61
N ASP A 275 -13.97 -18.09 1.47
CA ASP A 275 -12.88 -19.03 1.15
C ASP A 275 -11.60 -18.25 0.78
N LEU A 276 -11.76 -17.16 0.02
CA LEU A 276 -10.66 -16.23 -0.25
C LEU A 276 -10.21 -15.52 1.02
N TRP A 277 -11.13 -15.17 1.91
CA TRP A 277 -10.78 -14.67 3.23
C TRP A 277 -9.98 -15.71 4.00
N ASP A 278 -10.41 -16.96 4.10
CA ASP A 278 -9.71 -17.96 4.92
C ASP A 278 -8.31 -18.28 4.37
N SER A 279 -8.17 -18.31 3.04
CA SER A 279 -6.88 -18.58 2.38
C SER A 279 -5.93 -17.39 2.30
N MET A 280 -6.39 -16.14 2.47
CA MET A 280 -5.48 -14.99 2.47
C MET A 280 -4.61 -14.96 3.72
N ASN A 281 -3.42 -14.39 3.58
CA ASN A 281 -2.49 -14.28 4.69
C ASN A 281 -3.03 -13.39 5.82
N LYS A 282 -2.88 -13.86 7.06
CA LYS A 282 -3.30 -13.18 8.28
C LYS A 282 -2.22 -13.34 9.33
N ILE A 283 -1.96 -12.27 10.06
CA ILE A 283 -0.95 -12.24 11.11
C ILE A 283 -1.51 -11.58 12.36
N TRP A 284 -1.27 -12.15 13.53
CA TRP A 284 -1.54 -11.48 14.80
C TRP A 284 -0.27 -10.86 15.33
N VAL A 285 -0.26 -9.54 15.45
CA VAL A 285 0.90 -8.77 15.89
C VAL A 285 0.78 -8.45 17.38
N PRO A 286 1.84 -8.64 18.18
CA PRO A 286 1.79 -8.40 19.61
C PRO A 286 1.64 -6.90 19.90
N ASP A 287 0.88 -6.55 20.95
CA ASP A 287 0.61 -5.16 21.28
C ASP A 287 1.85 -4.37 21.70
N ASN A 288 2.80 -5.03 22.35
CA ASN A 288 4.02 -4.40 22.85
C ASN A 288 5.00 -3.96 21.74
N ARG A 289 4.76 -4.32 20.47
CA ARG A 289 5.57 -3.94 19.30
C ARG A 289 5.28 -2.52 18.83
N HIS A 290 5.62 -1.55 19.68
CA HIS A 290 5.48 -0.13 19.36
C HIS A 290 6.36 0.32 18.18
N ASP A 291 7.45 -0.39 17.90
CA ASP A 291 8.33 -0.18 16.75
C ASP A 291 7.66 -0.46 15.40
N LEU A 292 6.56 -1.23 15.40
CA LEU A 292 5.79 -1.55 14.19
C LEU A 292 4.54 -0.68 14.03
N LYS A 293 4.31 0.24 14.98
CA LYS A 293 3.15 1.13 15.04
C LYS A 293 3.59 2.54 14.69
N THR A 294 2.78 3.25 13.94
CA THR A 294 2.97 4.66 13.67
C THR A 294 1.64 5.32 13.41
N ASP A 295 1.42 6.43 14.09
CA ASP A 295 0.25 7.26 13.90
C ASP A 295 0.31 7.96 12.53
N VAL A 296 -0.82 8.00 11.84
CA VAL A 296 -0.94 8.58 10.49
C VAL A 296 -0.74 10.11 10.44
N ASP A 297 -0.71 10.78 11.59
CA ASP A 297 -0.49 12.21 11.73
C ASP A 297 0.99 12.61 11.64
N GLN A 298 1.89 11.61 11.68
CA GLN A 298 3.31 11.81 11.46
C GLN A 298 3.62 12.19 10.01
N ASP A 299 4.83 12.68 9.76
CA ASP A 299 5.27 13.01 8.41
C ASP A 299 5.29 11.77 7.50
N GLU A 300 5.14 11.99 6.19
CA GLU A 300 5.01 10.92 5.19
C GLU A 300 6.19 9.93 5.20
N LEU A 301 7.41 10.41 5.48
CA LEU A 301 8.58 9.55 5.51
C LEU A 301 8.58 8.66 6.76
N THR A 302 8.14 9.18 7.90
CA THR A 302 7.99 8.40 9.14
C THR A 302 6.95 7.30 8.98
N VAL A 303 5.77 7.62 8.44
CA VAL A 303 4.73 6.62 8.14
C VAL A 303 5.26 5.55 7.18
N ALA A 304 5.90 5.95 6.08
CA ALA A 304 6.46 5.00 5.11
C ALA A 304 7.57 4.11 5.70
N LYS A 305 8.44 4.65 6.55
CA LYS A 305 9.48 3.87 7.25
C LYS A 305 8.86 2.81 8.14
N SER A 306 7.78 3.15 8.85
CA SER A 306 7.07 2.22 9.72
C SER A 306 6.41 1.10 8.92
N GLU A 307 5.71 1.42 7.83
CA GLU A 307 5.10 0.42 6.94
C GLU A 307 6.15 -0.58 6.43
N LEU A 308 7.29 -0.10 5.94
CA LEU A 308 8.38 -0.95 5.45
C LEU A 308 9.03 -1.79 6.56
N THR A 309 9.14 -1.24 7.77
CA THR A 309 9.67 -1.96 8.94
C THR A 309 8.74 -3.09 9.34
N ARG A 310 7.43 -2.81 9.37
CA ARG A 310 6.39 -3.80 9.64
C ARG A 310 6.36 -4.89 8.57
N ASP A 311 6.38 -4.54 7.28
CA ASP A 311 6.40 -5.53 6.21
C ASP A 311 7.62 -6.45 6.31
N LYS A 312 8.80 -5.89 6.60
CA LYS A 312 10.00 -6.69 6.86
C LYS A 312 9.80 -7.65 8.03
N GLN A 313 9.27 -7.18 9.16
CA GLN A 313 9.04 -8.01 10.33
C GLN A 313 8.00 -9.12 10.07
N VAL A 314 6.93 -8.81 9.34
CA VAL A 314 5.88 -9.78 8.99
C VAL A 314 6.43 -10.89 8.08
N ILE A 315 7.34 -10.54 7.15
CA ILE A 315 8.08 -11.52 6.34
C ILE A 315 8.97 -12.41 7.21
N GLU A 316 9.65 -11.86 8.22
CA GLU A 316 10.45 -12.65 9.17
C GLU A 316 9.60 -13.64 9.98
N TRP A 317 8.30 -13.35 10.18
CA TRP A 317 7.33 -14.28 10.75
C TRP A 317 6.71 -15.26 9.73
N GLY A 318 7.21 -15.27 8.49
CA GLY A 318 6.78 -16.20 7.44
C GLY A 318 5.51 -15.78 6.70
N VAL A 319 5.08 -14.52 6.84
CA VAL A 319 3.86 -14.01 6.21
C VAL A 319 4.20 -12.98 5.13
N HIS A 320 3.58 -13.11 3.96
CA HIS A 320 3.84 -12.24 2.81
C HIS A 320 2.63 -11.35 2.48
N ARG A 321 2.87 -10.22 1.80
CA ARG A 321 1.79 -9.37 1.27
C ARG A 321 1.00 -10.04 0.13
N PRO A 322 -0.32 -9.76 -0.02
CA PRO A 322 -1.17 -9.05 0.95
C PRO A 322 -1.34 -9.85 2.23
N TYR A 323 -1.48 -9.14 3.35
CA TYR A 323 -1.97 -9.71 4.59
C TYR A 323 -2.95 -8.73 5.26
N VAL A 324 -3.75 -9.22 6.19
CA VAL A 324 -4.41 -8.37 7.21
C VAL A 324 -3.79 -8.65 8.57
N LEU A 325 -3.89 -7.66 9.46
CA LEU A 325 -3.27 -7.73 10.77
C LEU A 325 -4.34 -7.78 11.86
N PHE A 326 -4.17 -8.69 12.81
CA PHE A 326 -4.89 -8.73 14.07
C PHE A 326 -4.00 -8.19 15.17
N SER A 327 -4.59 -7.53 16.15
CA SER A 327 -3.88 -7.06 17.34
C SER A 327 -4.83 -7.05 18.52
N ARG A 328 -4.25 -7.12 19.71
CA ARG A 328 -4.97 -7.05 20.98
C ARG A 328 -4.57 -5.78 21.70
N HIS A 329 -5.50 -5.08 22.33
CA HIS A 329 -5.25 -3.75 22.88
C HIS A 329 -5.70 -3.63 24.33
N PRO A 330 -4.94 -2.93 25.17
CA PRO A 330 -5.36 -2.63 26.52
C PRO A 330 -6.61 -1.76 26.50
N ASN A 331 -7.36 -1.85 27.60
CA ASN A 331 -8.42 -0.92 27.92
C ASN A 331 -7.98 0.54 27.76
N MET A 332 -8.71 1.32 26.97
CA MET A 332 -8.37 2.72 26.69
C MET A 332 -8.75 3.70 27.82
N GLY A 333 -9.46 3.25 28.85
CA GLY A 333 -9.92 4.06 29.98
C GLY A 333 -11.03 5.03 29.58
N LYS A 334 -11.05 6.20 30.23
CA LYS A 334 -11.88 7.33 29.81
C LYS A 334 -11.03 8.25 28.93
N ARG A 335 -11.48 8.54 27.70
CA ARG A 335 -10.81 9.46 26.77
C ARG A 335 -11.83 10.39 26.13
N ASP A 336 -11.51 11.67 26.03
CA ASP A 336 -12.34 12.67 25.35
C ASP A 336 -13.80 12.69 25.85
N GLY A 337 -13.99 12.47 27.15
CA GLY A 337 -15.30 12.40 27.80
C GLY A 337 -16.02 11.05 27.67
N LEU A 338 -15.53 10.13 26.84
CA LEU A 338 -16.13 8.80 26.60
C LEU A 338 -15.47 7.73 27.46
N GLN A 339 -16.30 6.84 28.03
CA GLN A 339 -15.82 5.67 28.77
C GLN A 339 -15.67 4.49 27.82
N PHE A 340 -14.47 3.90 27.76
CA PHE A 340 -14.26 2.69 26.98
C PHE A 340 -15.11 1.53 27.54
N PRO A 341 -15.82 0.78 26.68
CA PRO A 341 -16.88 -0.14 27.12
C PRO A 341 -16.35 -1.46 27.69
N ILE A 342 -15.11 -1.83 27.36
CA ILE A 342 -14.47 -3.00 27.93
C ILE A 342 -13.99 -2.64 29.35
N PRO A 343 -14.21 -3.48 30.37
CA PRO A 343 -13.75 -3.21 31.74
C PRO A 343 -12.26 -3.55 31.93
N LYS A 344 -11.60 -2.96 32.92
CA LYS A 344 -10.23 -3.37 33.30
C LYS A 344 -10.27 -4.70 34.07
N PRO A 345 -9.28 -5.60 33.90
CA PRO A 345 -8.07 -5.50 33.08
C PRO A 345 -8.23 -6.05 31.64
N GLN A 346 -9.46 -6.27 31.16
CA GLN A 346 -9.71 -6.92 29.88
C GLN A 346 -9.18 -6.09 28.71
N ARG A 347 -8.75 -6.82 27.67
CA ARG A 347 -8.28 -6.29 26.39
C ARG A 347 -9.33 -6.51 25.30
N PHE A 348 -9.22 -5.79 24.19
CA PHE A 348 -10.09 -5.96 23.02
C PHE A 348 -9.28 -6.31 21.78
N ASN A 349 -9.92 -6.93 20.79
CA ASN A 349 -9.26 -7.26 19.53
C ASN A 349 -9.57 -6.24 18.44
N GLU A 350 -8.62 -6.09 17.54
CA GLU A 350 -8.69 -5.17 16.41
C GLU A 350 -8.11 -5.87 15.18
N LEU A 351 -8.86 -5.81 14.08
CA LEU A 351 -8.46 -6.22 12.75
C LEU A 351 -8.18 -4.99 11.90
N VAL A 352 -7.07 -5.01 11.17
CA VAL A 352 -6.55 -3.93 10.35
C VAL A 352 -6.54 -4.40 8.89
N ILE A 353 -7.38 -3.75 8.07
CA ILE A 353 -7.56 -4.09 6.66
C ILE A 353 -6.96 -2.98 5.79
N TYR A 354 -5.92 -3.31 5.02
CA TYR A 354 -5.26 -2.34 4.12
C TYR A 354 -6.07 -2.03 2.86
N GLY A 355 -5.83 -0.87 2.27
CA GLY A 355 -6.66 -0.29 1.21
C GLY A 355 -6.87 -1.19 -0.02
N GLN A 356 -5.87 -1.97 -0.45
CA GLN A 356 -6.06 -2.90 -1.56
C GLN A 356 -7.01 -4.04 -1.18
N THR A 357 -6.87 -4.63 0.01
CA THR A 357 -7.76 -5.70 0.49
C THR A 357 -9.20 -5.20 0.61
N GLN A 358 -9.39 -3.94 1.02
CA GLN A 358 -10.72 -3.29 1.04
C GLN A 358 -11.37 -3.34 -0.35
N GLU A 359 -10.67 -2.84 -1.38
CA GLU A 359 -11.16 -2.80 -2.77
C GLU A 359 -11.34 -4.18 -3.40
N THR A 360 -10.59 -5.19 -2.96
CA THR A 360 -10.62 -6.53 -3.59
C THR A 360 -11.59 -7.49 -2.95
N LEU A 361 -11.80 -7.39 -1.63
CA LEU A 361 -12.51 -8.41 -0.87
C LEU A 361 -13.61 -7.87 0.03
N ILE A 362 -13.68 -6.59 0.36
CA ILE A 362 -14.61 -6.11 1.38
C ILE A 362 -15.92 -5.57 0.77
N VAL A 363 -17.03 -5.79 1.49
CA VAL A 363 -18.31 -5.10 1.33
C VAL A 363 -18.81 -4.70 2.73
N ILE A 364 -19.46 -3.55 2.84
CA ILE A 364 -19.98 -3.05 4.11
C ILE A 364 -21.50 -3.02 4.10
N LYS A 365 -22.10 -3.14 5.29
CA LYS A 365 -23.53 -2.96 5.51
C LYS A 365 -23.75 -2.00 6.67
N ARG A 366 -24.33 -0.83 6.37
CA ARG A 366 -24.69 0.16 7.39
C ARG A 366 -25.67 -0.45 8.39
N MET A 367 -25.45 -0.21 9.68
CA MET A 367 -26.40 -0.58 10.73
C MET A 367 -27.23 0.64 11.13
N THR A 368 -28.55 0.44 11.27
CA THR A 368 -29.39 1.40 11.99
C THR A 368 -29.10 1.32 13.50
N ASP A 369 -29.45 2.36 14.26
CA ASP A 369 -29.31 2.32 15.73
C ASP A 369 -30.06 1.14 16.34
N ALA A 370 -31.22 0.78 15.79
CA ALA A 370 -32.00 -0.38 16.25
C ALA A 370 -31.24 -1.69 16.00
N GLN A 371 -30.64 -1.87 14.82
CA GLN A 371 -29.84 -3.05 14.47
C GLN A 371 -28.57 -3.13 15.33
N LEU A 372 -27.86 -2.02 15.50
CA LEU A 372 -26.67 -1.95 16.34
C LEU A 372 -26.99 -2.30 17.80
N ASN A 373 -28.02 -1.67 18.37
CA ASN A 373 -28.45 -1.96 19.74
C ASN A 373 -28.92 -3.41 19.89
N GLN A 374 -29.52 -4.01 18.87
CA GLN A 374 -29.88 -5.42 18.87
C GLN A 374 -28.64 -6.33 18.84
N ALA A 375 -27.65 -6.06 17.99
CA ALA A 375 -26.39 -6.81 17.95
C ALA A 375 -25.65 -6.75 19.30
N ILE A 376 -25.62 -5.57 19.93
CA ILE A 376 -25.06 -5.36 21.27
C ILE A 376 -25.81 -6.18 22.32
N ARG A 377 -27.15 -6.10 22.35
CA ARG A 377 -27.97 -6.88 23.31
C ARG A 377 -27.78 -8.39 23.15
N ASN A 378 -27.66 -8.84 21.90
CA ASN A 378 -27.47 -10.24 21.57
C ASN A 378 -26.03 -10.74 21.76
N LYS A 379 -25.08 -9.84 22.08
CA LYS A 379 -23.65 -10.15 22.22
C LYS A 379 -23.08 -10.87 21.00
N VAL A 380 -23.38 -10.36 19.80
CA VAL A 380 -22.90 -10.93 18.52
C VAL A 380 -21.42 -10.57 18.32
N ASN A 381 -20.55 -11.15 19.15
CA ASN A 381 -19.11 -10.90 19.11
C ASN A 381 -18.43 -12.03 18.33
N LEU A 382 -17.51 -11.70 17.41
CA LEU A 382 -16.79 -12.73 16.66
C LEU A 382 -15.69 -13.40 17.49
N GLN A 383 -15.10 -12.67 18.44
CA GLN A 383 -13.98 -13.09 19.30
C GLN A 383 -12.82 -13.62 18.46
N TYR A 384 -12.02 -12.72 17.87
CA TYR A 384 -10.96 -13.11 16.93
C TYR A 384 -9.96 -14.12 17.51
N GLU A 385 -9.72 -14.13 18.82
CA GLU A 385 -8.87 -15.12 19.50
C GLU A 385 -9.36 -16.56 19.37
N ASN A 386 -10.66 -16.74 19.09
CA ASN A 386 -11.28 -18.05 18.86
C ASN A 386 -11.36 -18.41 17.37
N LYS A 387 -10.82 -17.54 16.50
CA LYS A 387 -10.81 -17.68 15.04
C LYS A 387 -9.42 -17.96 14.49
N ILE A 388 -8.43 -18.17 15.34
CA ILE A 388 -7.02 -18.31 14.91
C ILE A 388 -6.86 -19.53 14.02
N ALA A 389 -7.30 -20.70 14.48
CA ALA A 389 -7.24 -21.93 13.69
C ALA A 389 -8.19 -21.87 12.48
N GLU A 390 -9.43 -21.42 12.67
CA GLU A 390 -10.46 -21.36 11.63
C GLU A 390 -10.03 -20.47 10.45
N TRP A 391 -9.46 -19.30 10.73
CA TRP A 391 -9.09 -18.32 9.70
C TRP A 391 -7.62 -18.39 9.32
N ASN A 392 -6.89 -19.42 9.77
CA ASN A 392 -5.48 -19.61 9.48
C ASN A 392 -4.63 -18.36 9.83
N ILE A 393 -4.84 -17.81 11.03
CA ILE A 393 -4.12 -16.63 11.51
C ILE A 393 -2.75 -17.06 12.02
N THR A 394 -1.68 -16.51 11.45
CA THR A 394 -0.33 -16.76 11.93
C THR A 394 -0.12 -16.08 13.29
N MET A 395 0.40 -16.84 14.25
CA MET A 395 0.70 -16.39 15.61
C MET A 395 2.20 -16.53 15.87
N PRO A 396 3.00 -15.45 15.75
CA PRO A 396 4.40 -15.43 16.18
C PRO A 396 4.54 -15.82 17.65
N GLU A 397 5.69 -16.36 18.04
CA GLU A 397 5.95 -16.73 19.44
C GLU A 397 5.84 -15.55 20.41
N GLU A 398 6.25 -14.35 19.97
CA GLU A 398 6.06 -13.09 20.72
C GLU A 398 4.59 -12.82 21.02
N THR A 399 3.70 -13.07 20.05
CA THR A 399 2.26 -12.91 20.23
C THR A 399 1.71 -13.94 21.21
N LYS A 400 2.13 -15.21 21.10
CA LYS A 400 1.71 -16.24 22.06
C LYS A 400 2.20 -15.90 23.48
N ALA A 401 3.39 -15.33 23.62
CA ALA A 401 3.93 -14.87 24.89
C ALA A 401 3.13 -13.69 25.48
N ASP A 402 2.68 -12.76 24.63
CA ASP A 402 1.80 -11.67 25.02
C ASP A 402 0.48 -12.21 25.61
N PHE A 403 -0.20 -13.14 24.94
CA PHE A 403 -1.40 -13.80 25.49
C PHE A 403 -1.16 -14.47 26.84
N ARG A 404 -0.06 -15.22 26.99
CA ARG A 404 0.32 -15.85 28.27
C ARG A 404 0.54 -14.83 29.39
N THR A 405 1.21 -13.72 29.07
CA THR A 405 1.51 -12.63 30.03
C THR A 405 0.23 -12.00 30.57
N HIS A 406 -0.82 -11.96 29.76
CA HIS A 406 -2.12 -11.42 30.14
C HIS A 406 -3.12 -12.47 30.64
N HIS A 407 -2.70 -13.73 30.82
CA HIS A 407 -3.55 -14.86 31.21
C HIS A 407 -4.76 -15.05 30.27
N GLU A 408 -4.56 -14.81 28.98
CA GLU A 408 -5.61 -14.92 27.97
C GLU A 408 -5.47 -16.24 27.20
N HIS A 409 -6.62 -16.85 26.92
CA HIS A 409 -6.72 -18.06 26.13
C HIS A 409 -7.05 -17.72 24.67
N TYR A 410 -6.63 -18.59 23.77
CA TYR A 410 -6.94 -18.53 22.35
C TYR A 410 -7.12 -19.96 21.82
N SER A 411 -7.91 -20.14 20.76
CA SER A 411 -8.21 -21.46 20.18
C SER A 411 -8.10 -21.51 18.68
#